data_AF-A0A3N1I6Z6-F1
#
_entry.id   AF-A0A3N1I6Z6-F1
#
_cell.length_a   1.000
_cell.length_b   1.000
_cell.length_c   1.000
_cell.angle_alpha   90.00
_cell.angle_beta   90.00
_cell.angle_gamma   90.00
#
_symmetry.space_group_name_H-M   'P 1'
#
loop_
_entity.id
_entity.type
_entity.pdbx_description
1 polymer ?
#
loop_
_entity_poly.entity_id
_entity_poly.type
_entity_poly.pdbx_seq_one_letter_code
_entity_poly.pdbx_strand_id
1 'polypeptide(L)'
;MKPTSFTRRSRHTGAAVAVSVLLLAVTGCSENGRERAYTTPRSLCGTTVDSEELSKFLPPGEKVATKKTVDSSTATRCAVSVDGKRIVYTAQEWWNDMTVFEFAQGMTLDELDHQTDDGHFAYSGNQAFGKTQDCRNGKDQVLYTAIQATGSKHRDAAAMKKLITAYTRAVERSGACR
;
A
#
# COMPACT_ATOMS: atom_id res chain seq x y z
N MET A 1 5.35 -13.53 89.88
CA MET A 1 5.30 -12.49 90.95
C MET A 1 5.10 -11.12 90.32
N LYS A 2 4.23 -10.30 90.92
CA LYS A 2 3.91 -8.87 90.63
C LYS A 2 5.18 -7.99 90.50
N PRO A 3 5.16 -6.77 89.88
CA PRO A 3 4.07 -5.80 90.04
C PRO A 3 3.74 -4.84 88.85
N THR A 4 2.53 -4.24 88.92
CA THR A 4 2.11 -2.83 88.66
C THR A 4 2.76 -2.01 87.53
N SER A 5 2.05 -1.26 86.69
CA SER A 5 1.10 -0.15 86.97
C SER A 5 0.56 0.37 85.62
N PHE A 6 -0.74 0.51 85.40
CA PHE A 6 -1.66 1.65 85.61
C PHE A 6 -1.46 2.92 84.75
N THR A 7 -2.39 3.08 83.80
CA THR A 7 -2.97 4.31 83.19
C THR A 7 -2.10 5.33 82.46
N ARG A 8 -2.47 5.64 81.20
CA ARG A 8 -3.31 6.83 80.88
C ARG A 8 -3.92 6.74 79.48
N ARG A 9 -5.20 7.11 79.44
CA ARG A 9 -6.13 7.23 78.31
C ARG A 9 -5.72 8.37 77.37
N SER A 10 -5.73 8.14 76.06
CA SER A 10 -6.22 9.16 75.11
C SER A 10 -6.68 8.50 73.80
N ARG A 11 -7.86 8.93 73.36
CA ARG A 11 -8.53 8.51 72.14
C ARG A 11 -8.04 9.41 71.02
N HIS A 12 -7.56 8.86 69.91
CA HIS A 12 -7.55 9.59 68.64
C HIS A 12 -7.94 8.65 67.49
N THR A 13 -9.13 8.94 66.98
CA THR A 13 -9.67 8.66 65.66
C THR A 13 -8.65 8.94 64.56
N GLY A 14 -8.61 8.08 63.54
CA GLY A 14 -7.84 8.32 62.32
C GLY A 14 -7.92 7.15 61.35
N ALA A 15 -9.01 7.08 60.59
CA ALA A 15 -9.11 6.20 59.43
C ALA A 15 -8.15 6.68 58.35
N ALA A 16 -7.17 5.86 57.97
CA ALA A 16 -6.30 6.13 56.83
C ALA A 16 -6.85 5.36 55.62
N VAL A 17 -7.57 6.07 54.73
CA VAL A 17 -7.92 5.58 53.40
C VAL A 17 -6.69 5.78 52.50
N ALA A 18 -5.98 4.70 52.22
CA ALA A 18 -4.88 4.71 51.24
C ALA A 18 -5.48 4.63 49.83
N VAL A 19 -5.46 5.74 49.09
CA VAL A 19 -5.81 5.80 47.67
C VAL A 19 -4.57 5.40 46.86
N SER A 20 -4.53 4.16 46.41
CA SER A 20 -3.53 3.70 45.44
C SER A 20 -3.91 4.15 44.04
N VAL A 21 -3.31 5.24 43.56
CA VAL A 21 -3.44 5.67 42.15
C VAL A 21 -2.51 4.81 41.30
N LEU A 22 -3.07 3.76 40.68
CA LEU A 22 -2.42 3.00 39.61
C LEU A 22 -2.44 3.83 38.32
N LEU A 23 -1.34 4.55 38.06
CA LEU A 23 -1.06 5.15 36.76
C LEU A 23 -0.72 4.05 35.76
N LEU A 24 -1.73 3.49 35.09
CA LEU A 24 -1.54 2.71 33.88
C LEU A 24 -1.12 3.68 32.77
N ALA A 25 0.18 3.88 32.62
CA ALA A 25 0.76 4.47 31.42
C ALA A 25 0.54 3.48 30.27
N VAL A 26 -0.59 3.60 29.58
CA VAL A 26 -0.78 3.01 28.27
C VAL A 26 0.16 3.76 27.35
N THR A 27 1.37 3.25 27.18
CA THR A 27 2.22 3.66 26.06
C THR A 27 1.45 3.27 24.82
N GLY A 28 0.78 4.26 24.22
CA GLY A 28 0.19 4.11 22.91
C GLY A 28 1.28 3.59 21.99
N CYS A 29 1.03 2.45 21.35
CA CYS A 29 1.87 1.92 20.29
C CYS A 29 1.88 2.96 19.16
N SER A 30 2.74 3.96 19.28
CA SER A 30 3.26 4.67 18.14
C SER A 30 3.90 3.59 17.30
N GLU A 31 3.39 3.43 16.08
CA GLU A 31 3.96 2.60 15.04
C GLU A 31 5.40 3.10 14.86
N ASN A 32 6.33 2.52 15.63
CA ASN A 32 7.69 3.02 15.78
C ASN A 32 8.24 3.28 14.38
N GLY A 33 8.64 4.53 14.14
CA GLY A 33 9.18 5.05 12.89
C GLY A 33 10.44 4.31 12.48
N ARG A 34 10.27 3.10 11.98
CA ARG A 34 11.31 2.37 11.27
C ARG A 34 11.60 3.17 10.01
N GLU A 35 12.87 3.35 9.70
CA GLU A 35 13.29 3.90 8.42
C GLU A 35 13.16 2.83 7.34
N ARG A 36 13.12 3.23 6.08
CA ARG A 36 13.20 2.30 4.95
C ARG A 36 14.64 1.80 4.81
N ALA A 37 14.88 0.52 5.09
CA ALA A 37 16.21 -0.10 4.96
C ALA A 37 16.45 -0.81 3.61
N TYR A 38 15.44 -0.84 2.73
CA TYR A 38 15.55 -1.42 1.40
C TYR A 38 15.62 -0.34 0.31
N THR A 39 16.22 -0.68 -0.82
CA THR A 39 16.19 0.17 -2.03
C THR A 39 14.89 -0.06 -2.79
N THR A 40 14.19 1.01 -3.19
CA THR A 40 13.00 0.88 -4.03
C THR A 40 13.35 0.21 -5.36
N PRO A 41 12.61 -0.81 -5.82
CA PRO A 41 12.87 -1.46 -7.09
C PRO A 41 12.78 -0.49 -8.28
N ARG A 42 13.61 -0.70 -9.30
CA ARG A 42 13.52 -0.02 -10.62
C ARG A 42 12.76 -0.85 -11.66
N SER A 43 12.42 -2.08 -11.32
CA SER A 43 11.63 -2.98 -12.17
C SER A 43 10.74 -3.87 -11.31
N LEU A 44 9.53 -4.14 -11.77
CA LEU A 44 8.58 -5.06 -11.16
C LEU A 44 8.35 -6.21 -12.13
N CYS A 45 8.80 -7.41 -11.75
CA CYS A 45 8.65 -8.63 -12.56
C CYS A 45 9.12 -8.50 -14.02
N GLY A 46 10.23 -7.77 -14.23
CA GLY A 46 10.83 -7.54 -15.55
C GLY A 46 10.34 -6.29 -16.29
N THR A 47 9.37 -5.56 -15.75
CA THR A 47 8.90 -4.29 -16.34
C THR A 47 9.47 -3.11 -15.57
N THR A 48 10.10 -2.17 -16.27
CA THR A 48 10.63 -0.94 -15.66
C THR A 48 9.52 -0.13 -15.00
N VAL A 49 9.83 0.48 -13.86
CA VAL A 49 8.92 1.35 -13.12
C VAL A 49 9.66 2.61 -12.69
N ASP A 50 8.92 3.71 -12.54
CA ASP A 50 9.45 4.91 -11.90
C ASP A 50 9.67 4.63 -10.41
N SER A 51 10.93 4.48 -10.02
CA SER A 51 11.30 4.10 -8.65
C SER A 51 11.02 5.20 -7.64
N GLU A 52 11.13 6.46 -8.04
CA GLU A 52 10.87 7.60 -7.17
C GLU A 52 9.38 7.68 -6.84
N GLU A 53 8.53 7.61 -7.87
CA GLU A 53 7.07 7.63 -7.69
C GLU A 53 6.56 6.36 -6.99
N LEU A 54 7.12 5.19 -7.29
CA LEU A 54 6.81 3.95 -6.56
C LEU A 54 7.15 4.07 -5.07
N SER A 55 8.26 4.74 -4.74
CA SER A 55 8.74 4.84 -3.36
C SER A 55 7.75 5.54 -2.43
N LYS A 56 6.91 6.45 -2.94
CA LYS A 56 5.89 7.15 -2.15
C LYS A 56 4.82 6.22 -1.60
N PHE A 57 4.60 5.09 -2.29
CA PHE A 57 3.59 4.11 -1.90
C PHE A 57 4.14 2.98 -1.04
N LEU A 58 5.47 2.81 -0.96
CA LEU A 58 6.06 1.74 -0.18
C LEU A 58 6.33 2.19 1.27
N PRO A 59 5.79 1.49 2.28
CA PRO A 59 6.00 1.84 3.68
C PRO A 59 7.46 1.59 4.09
N PRO A 60 7.91 2.13 5.23
CA PRO A 60 9.16 1.70 5.81
C PRO A 60 9.18 0.20 6.11
N GLY A 61 10.38 -0.36 6.25
CA GLY A 61 10.57 -1.80 6.44
C GLY A 61 11.99 -2.25 6.14
N GLU A 62 12.24 -3.53 6.35
CA GLU A 62 13.57 -4.13 6.21
C GLU A 62 13.84 -4.61 4.78
N LYS A 63 12.85 -5.23 4.15
CA LYS A 63 13.03 -5.96 2.90
C LYS A 63 11.88 -5.73 1.94
N VAL A 64 12.22 -5.49 0.67
CA VAL A 64 11.27 -5.49 -0.45
C VAL A 64 11.45 -6.76 -1.27
N ALA A 65 10.34 -7.33 -1.72
CA ALA A 65 10.32 -8.47 -2.63
C ALA A 65 9.31 -8.23 -3.76
N THR A 66 9.64 -8.71 -4.96
CA THR A 66 8.74 -8.71 -6.11
C THR A 66 8.47 -10.15 -6.54
N LYS A 67 7.22 -10.49 -6.82
CA LYS A 67 6.83 -11.85 -7.24
C LYS A 67 5.77 -11.80 -8.33
N LYS A 68 5.97 -12.54 -9.43
CA LYS A 68 4.89 -12.82 -10.38
C LYS A 68 3.82 -13.67 -9.70
N THR A 69 2.59 -13.18 -9.69
CA THR A 69 1.43 -13.92 -9.14
C THR A 69 0.58 -14.54 -10.24
N VAL A 70 0.65 -14.00 -11.46
CA VAL A 70 0.08 -14.60 -12.68
C VAL A 70 1.09 -14.41 -13.81
N ASP A 71 1.27 -15.44 -14.62
CA ASP A 71 2.12 -15.46 -15.81
C ASP A 71 1.43 -16.34 -16.86
N SER A 72 0.62 -15.73 -17.73
CA SER A 72 -0.14 -16.41 -18.78
C SER A 72 -0.08 -15.63 -20.09
N SER A 73 -0.62 -16.21 -21.16
CA SER A 73 -0.74 -15.54 -22.47
C SER A 73 -1.71 -14.36 -22.46
N THR A 74 -2.62 -14.28 -21.48
CA THR A 74 -3.64 -13.22 -21.39
C THR A 74 -3.36 -12.21 -20.29
N ALA A 75 -2.53 -12.55 -19.30
CA ALA A 75 -2.25 -11.68 -18.18
C ALA A 75 -0.89 -11.95 -17.55
N THR A 76 -0.21 -10.87 -17.15
CA THR A 76 0.93 -10.90 -16.22
C THR A 76 0.60 -10.02 -15.02
N ARG A 77 0.78 -10.54 -13.81
CA ARG A 77 0.51 -9.81 -12.56
C ARG A 77 1.70 -9.91 -11.62
N CYS A 78 2.09 -8.79 -11.02
CA CYS A 78 3.23 -8.70 -10.12
C CYS A 78 2.79 -8.15 -8.76
N ALA A 79 3.21 -8.80 -7.68
CA ALA A 79 3.07 -8.28 -6.33
C ALA A 79 4.40 -7.73 -5.82
N VAL A 80 4.35 -6.58 -5.17
CA VAL A 80 5.44 -5.99 -4.39
C VAL A 80 5.07 -6.10 -2.92
N SER A 81 5.94 -6.71 -2.13
CA SER A 81 5.75 -6.86 -0.69
C SER A 81 6.87 -6.18 0.08
N VAL A 82 6.52 -5.56 1.20
CA VAL A 82 7.47 -5.06 2.21
C VAL A 82 7.28 -5.92 3.47
N ASP A 83 8.37 -6.52 3.95
CA ASP A 83 8.37 -7.40 5.12
C ASP A 83 7.28 -8.50 5.06
N GLY A 84 7.11 -9.07 3.85
CA GLY A 84 6.15 -10.14 3.58
C GLY A 84 4.71 -9.68 3.35
N LYS A 85 4.37 -8.40 3.59
CA LYS A 85 3.04 -7.85 3.34
C LYS A 85 2.95 -7.24 1.94
N ARG A 86 1.97 -7.64 1.14
CA ARG A 86 1.74 -7.07 -0.20
C ARG A 86 1.30 -5.62 -0.09
N ILE A 87 2.04 -4.72 -0.75
CA ILE A 87 1.80 -3.28 -0.75
C ILE A 87 1.26 -2.82 -2.10
N VAL A 88 1.97 -3.18 -3.18
CA VAL A 88 1.64 -2.80 -4.55
C VAL A 88 1.37 -4.04 -5.37
N TYR A 89 0.44 -3.91 -6.30
CA TYR A 89 0.11 -4.90 -7.29
C TYR A 89 0.10 -4.24 -8.66
N THR A 90 0.74 -4.87 -9.65
CA THR A 90 0.66 -4.44 -11.05
C THR A 90 0.04 -5.51 -11.91
N ALA A 91 -0.64 -5.09 -12.97
CA ALA A 91 -1.22 -5.99 -13.97
C ALA A 91 -0.89 -5.49 -15.39
N GLN A 92 -0.79 -6.45 -16.30
CA GLN A 92 -0.78 -6.30 -17.74
C GLN A 92 -1.78 -7.32 -18.27
N GLU A 93 -2.88 -6.91 -18.89
CA GLU A 93 -3.97 -7.82 -19.26
C GLU A 93 -4.55 -7.50 -20.63
N TRP A 94 -4.76 -8.54 -21.44
CA TRP A 94 -5.41 -8.44 -22.74
C TRP A 94 -6.92 -8.46 -22.59
N TRP A 95 -7.58 -7.39 -23.03
CA TRP A 95 -9.04 -7.23 -22.96
C TRP A 95 -9.60 -6.75 -24.30
N ASN A 96 -10.90 -6.95 -24.52
CA ASN A 96 -11.57 -6.33 -25.65
C ASN A 96 -11.41 -4.81 -25.59
N ASP A 97 -11.37 -4.17 -26.76
CA ASP A 97 -11.19 -2.72 -26.84
C ASP A 97 -12.35 -1.97 -26.16
N MET A 98 -12.05 -1.33 -25.04
CA MET A 98 -12.98 -0.59 -24.19
C MET A 98 -12.33 0.67 -23.61
N THR A 99 -13.09 1.49 -22.90
CA THR A 99 -12.54 2.63 -22.17
C THR A 99 -11.66 2.19 -21.01
N VAL A 100 -10.74 3.05 -20.56
CA VAL A 100 -9.92 2.77 -19.37
C VAL A 100 -10.78 2.62 -18.10
N PHE A 101 -11.95 3.27 -18.04
CA PHE A 101 -12.89 3.15 -16.93
C PHE A 101 -13.58 1.79 -16.90
N GLU A 102 -14.04 1.28 -18.04
CA GLU A 102 -14.64 -0.07 -18.12
C GLU A 102 -13.63 -1.13 -17.70
N PHE A 103 -12.37 -1.01 -18.13
CA PHE A 103 -11.29 -1.88 -17.65
C PHE A 103 -11.09 -1.76 -16.13
N ALA A 104 -11.04 -0.53 -15.60
CA ALA A 104 -10.87 -0.31 -14.17
C ALA A 104 -12.01 -0.93 -13.34
N GLN A 105 -13.27 -0.82 -13.79
CA GLN A 105 -14.42 -1.43 -13.13
C GLN A 105 -14.33 -2.96 -13.08
N GLY A 106 -13.64 -3.60 -14.04
CA GLY A 106 -13.33 -5.03 -14.00
C GLY A 106 -12.26 -5.42 -12.97
N MET A 107 -11.51 -4.44 -12.44
CA MET A 107 -10.35 -4.65 -11.57
C MET A 107 -10.59 -4.19 -10.13
N THR A 108 -11.46 -3.21 -9.90
CA THR A 108 -11.71 -2.60 -8.59
C THR A 108 -13.16 -2.12 -8.46
N LEU A 109 -13.65 -2.05 -7.21
CA LEU A 109 -14.92 -1.40 -6.87
C LEU A 109 -14.71 0.03 -6.33
N ASP A 110 -13.46 0.43 -6.11
CA ASP A 110 -13.11 1.75 -5.61
C ASP A 110 -13.30 2.81 -6.72
N GLU A 111 -13.81 3.99 -6.35
CA GLU A 111 -13.98 5.09 -7.29
C GLU A 111 -12.63 5.61 -7.82
N LEU A 112 -12.65 6.05 -9.07
CA LEU A 112 -11.58 6.83 -9.69
C LEU A 112 -12.06 8.25 -9.85
N ASP A 113 -11.29 9.20 -9.34
CA ASP A 113 -11.63 10.62 -9.29
C ASP A 113 -10.90 11.46 -10.35
N HIS A 114 -10.01 10.84 -11.13
CA HIS A 114 -9.28 11.50 -12.21
C HIS A 114 -9.18 10.68 -13.49
N GLN A 115 -9.13 11.40 -14.62
CA GLN A 115 -8.84 10.87 -15.94
C GLN A 115 -7.92 11.86 -16.69
N THR A 116 -7.10 11.36 -17.61
CA THR A 116 -6.41 12.22 -18.59
C THR A 116 -7.34 12.63 -19.72
N ASP A 117 -7.10 13.81 -20.32
CA ASP A 117 -7.93 14.35 -21.40
C ASP A 117 -7.99 13.44 -22.64
N ASP A 118 -6.92 12.68 -22.88
CA ASP A 118 -6.84 11.68 -23.96
C ASP A 118 -7.58 10.37 -23.65
N GLY A 119 -8.12 10.23 -22.44
CA GLY A 119 -8.86 9.06 -21.98
C GLY A 119 -8.03 7.79 -21.79
N HIS A 120 -6.70 7.85 -21.94
CA HIS A 120 -5.83 6.68 -21.84
C HIS A 120 -5.56 6.25 -20.40
N PHE A 121 -5.70 7.16 -19.43
CA PHE A 121 -5.40 6.89 -18.03
C PHE A 121 -6.54 7.32 -17.13
N ALA A 122 -6.87 6.48 -16.15
CA ALA A 122 -7.75 6.83 -15.04
C ALA A 122 -7.06 6.45 -13.73
N TYR A 123 -7.18 7.29 -12.72
CA TYR A 123 -6.40 7.14 -11.49
C TYR A 123 -7.08 7.80 -10.29
N SER A 124 -6.62 7.39 -9.11
CA SER A 124 -6.92 7.99 -7.82
C SER A 124 -5.68 7.97 -6.93
N GLY A 125 -5.85 8.30 -5.66
CA GLY A 125 -4.75 8.37 -4.70
C GLY A 125 -3.93 7.07 -4.51
N ASN A 126 -4.50 5.88 -4.78
CA ASN A 126 -3.84 4.59 -4.55
C ASN A 126 -3.94 3.59 -5.69
N GLN A 127 -4.58 3.94 -6.79
CA GLN A 127 -4.73 3.04 -7.92
C GLN A 127 -4.75 3.82 -9.22
N ALA A 128 -4.28 3.18 -10.27
CA ALA A 128 -4.34 3.73 -11.60
C ALA A 128 -4.32 2.64 -12.67
N PHE A 129 -4.91 3.01 -13.79
CA PHE A 129 -5.21 2.15 -14.92
C PHE A 129 -4.78 2.88 -16.19
N GLY A 130 -4.21 2.14 -17.13
CA GLY A 130 -3.71 2.68 -18.38
C GLY A 130 -4.09 1.78 -19.54
N LYS A 131 -4.60 2.38 -20.62
CA LYS A 131 -4.84 1.75 -21.92
C LYS A 131 -3.69 2.09 -22.86
N THR A 132 -2.99 1.07 -23.36
CA THR A 132 -1.93 1.28 -24.35
C THR A 132 -2.49 1.80 -25.68
N GLN A 133 -1.69 2.50 -26.47
CA GLN A 133 -2.15 3.07 -27.75
C GLN A 133 -2.25 2.01 -28.86
N ASP A 134 -1.12 1.46 -29.30
CA ASP A 134 -1.05 0.56 -30.47
C ASP A 134 -0.75 -0.90 -30.10
N CYS A 135 -0.96 -1.26 -28.83
CA CYS A 135 -0.68 -2.60 -28.35
C CYS A 135 -1.87 -3.54 -28.57
N ARG A 136 -1.87 -4.28 -29.68
CA ARG A 136 -2.93 -5.22 -30.02
C ARG A 136 -2.39 -6.63 -30.25
N ASN A 137 -3.17 -7.64 -29.86
CA ASN A 137 -2.87 -9.04 -30.15
C ASN A 137 -3.67 -9.55 -31.36
N GLY A 138 -3.41 -10.77 -31.81
CA GLY A 138 -4.10 -11.39 -32.96
C GLY A 138 -5.60 -11.70 -32.76
N LYS A 139 -6.21 -11.26 -31.66
CA LYS A 139 -7.64 -11.35 -31.37
C LYS A 139 -8.29 -9.96 -31.27
N ASP A 140 -7.62 -8.93 -31.78
CA ASP A 140 -8.02 -7.52 -31.72
C ASP A 140 -8.19 -6.96 -30.29
N GLN A 141 -7.66 -7.65 -29.28
CA GLN A 141 -7.64 -7.18 -27.91
C GLN A 141 -6.57 -6.12 -27.71
N VAL A 142 -6.82 -5.18 -26.81
CA VAL A 142 -5.88 -4.14 -26.38
C VAL A 142 -5.22 -4.57 -25.07
N LEU A 143 -3.94 -4.24 -24.89
CA LEU A 143 -3.25 -4.45 -23.62
C LEU A 143 -3.58 -3.33 -22.65
N TYR A 144 -4.06 -3.69 -21.47
CA TYR A 144 -4.30 -2.75 -20.38
C TYR A 144 -3.29 -2.96 -19.27
N THR A 145 -3.06 -1.91 -18.50
CA THR A 145 -2.13 -1.91 -17.37
C THR A 145 -2.82 -1.38 -16.13
N ALA A 146 -2.45 -1.92 -14.97
CA ALA A 146 -2.93 -1.43 -13.69
C ALA A 146 -1.79 -1.35 -12.68
N ILE A 147 -1.86 -0.38 -11.78
CA ILE A 147 -1.05 -0.29 -10.57
C ILE A 147 -1.99 0.00 -9.41
N GLN A 148 -1.98 -0.85 -8.40
CA GLN A 148 -2.83 -0.75 -7.23
C GLN A 148 -1.97 -0.84 -5.97
N ALA A 149 -1.86 0.25 -5.23
CA ALA A 149 -1.15 0.36 -3.96
C ALA A 149 -2.11 0.19 -2.76
N THR A 150 -2.98 -0.82 -2.81
CA THR A 150 -4.04 -1.04 -1.81
C THR A 150 -3.48 -1.34 -0.41
N GLY A 151 -2.27 -1.88 -0.31
CA GLY A 151 -1.58 -2.08 0.97
C GLY A 151 -0.83 -0.83 1.47
N SER A 152 -0.82 0.26 0.72
CA SER A 152 -0.24 1.54 1.15
C SER A 152 -1.25 2.35 1.96
N LYS A 153 -0.77 3.07 2.98
CA LYS A 153 -1.53 4.11 3.70
C LYS A 153 -1.46 5.47 3.01
N HIS A 154 -0.50 5.66 2.10
CA HIS A 154 -0.32 6.93 1.38
C HIS A 154 -1.33 7.03 0.23
N ARG A 155 -1.78 8.26 -0.05
CA ARG A 155 -2.68 8.61 -1.15
C ARG A 155 -2.09 9.83 -1.87
N ASP A 156 -1.73 9.65 -3.13
CA ASP A 156 -1.14 10.71 -3.98
C ASP A 156 -1.50 10.44 -5.45
N ALA A 157 -2.55 11.11 -5.92
CA ALA A 157 -3.06 10.95 -7.27
C ALA A 157 -2.04 11.44 -8.33
N ALA A 158 -1.25 12.47 -8.02
CA ALA A 158 -0.26 13.00 -8.95
C ALA A 158 0.90 12.02 -9.14
N ALA A 159 1.39 11.42 -8.04
CA ALA A 159 2.37 10.33 -8.10
C ALA A 159 1.82 9.12 -8.84
N MET A 160 0.57 8.74 -8.54
CA MET A 160 -0.05 7.57 -9.17
C MET A 160 -0.24 7.77 -10.69
N LYS A 161 -0.63 8.97 -11.14
CA LYS A 161 -0.67 9.36 -12.56
C LYS A 161 0.68 9.18 -13.25
N LYS A 162 1.75 9.72 -12.67
CA LYS A 162 3.10 9.60 -13.24
C LYS A 162 3.54 8.14 -13.30
N LEU A 163 3.30 7.40 -12.21
CA LEU A 163 3.68 6.01 -12.06
C LEU A 163 3.00 5.13 -13.13
N ILE A 164 1.67 5.25 -13.31
CA ILE A 164 0.96 4.49 -14.34
C ILE A 164 1.42 4.88 -15.74
N THR A 165 1.57 6.18 -16.01
CA THR A 165 1.97 6.66 -17.34
C THR A 165 3.34 6.10 -17.74
N ALA A 166 4.30 6.14 -16.81
CA ALA A 166 5.64 5.59 -17.02
C ALA A 166 5.62 4.07 -17.19
N TYR A 167 4.84 3.36 -16.37
CA TYR A 167 4.71 1.91 -16.43
C TYR A 167 4.05 1.44 -17.74
N THR A 168 2.93 2.04 -18.16
CA THR A 168 2.25 1.72 -19.42
C THR A 168 3.19 1.93 -20.61
N ARG A 169 3.91 3.06 -20.65
CA ARG A 169 4.92 3.32 -21.68
C ARG A 169 6.06 2.30 -21.67
N ALA A 170 6.47 1.80 -20.50
CA ALA A 170 7.46 0.74 -20.41
C ALA A 170 6.93 -0.60 -20.96
N VAL A 171 5.66 -0.90 -20.70
CA VAL A 171 4.96 -2.08 -21.25
C VAL A 171 4.86 -2.00 -22.77
N GLU A 172 4.48 -0.85 -23.33
CA GLU A 172 4.39 -0.62 -24.79
C GLU A 172 5.73 -0.87 -25.50
N ARG A 173 6.86 -0.59 -24.84
CA ARG A 173 8.21 -0.86 -25.38
C ARG A 173 8.73 -2.27 -25.10
N SER A 174 8.02 -3.06 -24.31
CA SER A 174 8.46 -4.38 -23.88
C SER A 174 8.17 -5.47 -24.92
N GLY A 175 8.52 -6.72 -24.61
CA GLY A 175 8.10 -7.87 -25.41
C GLY A 175 6.62 -8.22 -25.24
N ALA A 176 5.94 -7.70 -24.21
CA ALA A 176 4.51 -7.96 -24.00
C ALA A 176 3.64 -7.31 -25.09
N CYS A 177 4.17 -6.31 -25.79
CA CYS A 177 3.46 -5.52 -26.79
C CYS A 177 3.87 -5.83 -28.24
N ARG A 178 4.42 -7.01 -28.47
CA ARG A 178 4.99 -7.43 -29.76
C ARG A 178 4.47 -8.79 -30.19
#